data_AF-A0A447PNZ0-F1
#
_entry.id   AF-A0A447PNZ0-F1
#
_cell.length_a   1.000
_cell.length_b   1.000
_cell.length_c   1.000
_cell.angle_alpha   90.00
_cell.angle_beta   90.00
_cell.angle_gamma   90.00
#
_symmetry.space_group_name_H-M   'P 1'
#
loop_
_entity.id
_entity.type
_entity.pdbx_description
1 polymer ?
#
loop_
_entity_poly.entity_id
_entity_poly.type
_entity_poly.pdbx_seq_one_letter_code
_entity_poly.pdbx_strand_id
1 'polypeptide(L)'
;MLLRGQNLLGYRHYADDVVERFVERAVKNGMDVFRVFDAMNDPRNMKAALQAVRSHGAHAQGTLSYTTSPAHTLQTWLDLTEQLLETGVDSIAIKDMSGILTPMAAYELVSEIKKRFEVRLHLHCHATTGMAEMALLKAIEAGRRRRGHGDFLHERHLRPPGHRSAGCHARRHKI
;
A
#
# COMPACT_ATOMS: atom_id res chain seq x y z
N MET A 1 0.57 2.44 8.55
CA MET A 1 -0.91 2.59 8.55
C MET A 1 -1.46 2.38 7.15
N LEU A 2 -2.66 1.81 7.03
CA LEU A 2 -3.46 1.83 5.79
C LEU A 2 -4.35 3.08 5.80
N LEU A 3 -4.21 3.96 4.81
CA LEU A 3 -4.92 5.23 4.72
C LEU A 3 -5.71 5.31 3.41
N ARG A 4 -7.01 5.64 3.49
CA ARG A 4 -7.87 5.76 2.31
C ARG A 4 -7.82 7.19 1.78
N GLY A 5 -6.75 7.56 1.09
CA GLY A 5 -6.58 8.86 0.40
C GLY A 5 -7.35 10.03 1.03
N GLN A 6 -8.26 10.62 0.25
CA GLN A 6 -9.13 11.73 0.64
C GLN A 6 -10.17 11.40 1.74
N ASN A 7 -10.44 10.12 1.98
CA ASN A 7 -11.40 9.67 2.98
C ASN A 7 -10.78 9.38 4.35
N LEU A 8 -9.44 9.39 4.45
CA LEU A 8 -8.69 9.08 5.67
C LEU A 8 -9.07 7.70 6.24
N LEU A 9 -9.69 7.68 7.42
CA LEU A 9 -10.24 6.48 8.09
C LEU A 9 -11.78 6.45 8.06
N GLY A 10 -12.41 7.39 7.36
CA GLY A 10 -13.86 7.52 7.23
C GLY A 10 -14.40 7.04 5.88
N TYR A 11 -15.68 7.38 5.65
CA TYR A 11 -16.44 7.00 4.44
C TYR A 11 -16.93 8.19 3.62
N ARG A 12 -16.49 9.42 3.95
CA ARG A 12 -16.76 10.65 3.19
C ARG A 12 -15.45 11.29 2.77
N HIS A 13 -15.48 12.13 1.74
CA HIS A 13 -14.31 12.94 1.37
C HIS A 13 -14.12 14.07 2.37
N TYR A 14 -12.88 14.32 2.75
CA TYR A 14 -12.47 15.45 3.57
C TYR A 14 -11.75 16.48 2.71
N ALA A 15 -11.72 17.73 3.15
CA ALA A 15 -10.91 18.76 2.50
C ALA A 15 -9.41 18.50 2.74
N ASP A 16 -8.57 19.05 1.86
CA ASP A 16 -7.13 18.79 1.85
C ASP A 16 -6.44 19.22 3.15
N ASP A 17 -6.90 20.31 3.77
CA ASP A 17 -6.40 20.80 5.06
C ASP A 17 -6.66 19.82 6.21
N VAL A 18 -7.81 19.13 6.20
CA VAL A 18 -8.14 18.07 7.15
C VAL A 18 -7.26 16.84 6.90
N VAL A 19 -7.01 16.51 5.64
CA VAL A 19 -6.13 15.38 5.26
C VAL A 19 -4.72 15.64 5.74
N GLU A 20 -4.16 16.81 5.44
CA GLU A 20 -2.83 17.23 5.88
C GLU A 20 -2.73 17.23 7.40
N ARG A 21 -3.68 17.86 8.11
CA ARG A 21 -3.68 17.91 9.58
C ARG A 21 -3.77 16.52 10.21
N PHE A 22 -4.52 15.59 9.60
CA PHE A 22 -4.58 14.21 10.08
C PHE A 22 -3.22 13.53 9.94
N VAL A 23 -2.58 13.65 8.78
CA VAL A 23 -1.26 13.05 8.51
C VAL A 23 -0.19 13.66 9.43
N GLU A 24 -0.14 14.99 9.57
CA GLU A 24 0.75 15.70 10.50
C GLU A 24 0.67 15.09 11.90
N ARG A 25 -0.56 14.90 12.41
CA ARG A 25 -0.78 14.35 13.75
C ARG A 25 -0.41 12.88 13.82
N ALA A 26 -0.72 12.09 12.80
CA ALA A 26 -0.34 10.68 12.77
C ALA A 26 1.19 10.50 12.80
N VAL A 27 1.93 11.29 12.02
CA VAL A 27 3.41 11.29 12.03
C VAL A 27 3.95 11.72 13.40
N LYS A 28 3.45 12.82 13.97
CA LYS A 28 3.86 13.29 15.31
C LYS A 28 3.61 12.27 16.43
N ASN A 29 2.65 11.36 16.24
CA ASN A 29 2.36 10.27 17.18
C ASN A 29 3.11 8.97 16.86
N GLY A 30 4.09 8.99 15.94
CA GLY A 30 4.99 7.88 15.65
C GLY A 30 4.58 6.97 14.49
N MET A 31 3.77 7.46 13.55
CA MET A 31 3.50 6.70 12.31
C MET A 31 4.56 6.98 11.25
N ASP A 32 5.30 5.94 10.84
CA ASP A 32 6.41 6.08 9.88
C ASP A 32 6.05 5.75 8.43
N VAL A 33 5.15 4.79 8.21
CA VAL A 33 4.83 4.27 6.86
C VAL A 33 3.33 4.39 6.59
N PHE A 34 2.95 5.07 5.51
CA PHE A 34 1.56 5.22 5.09
C PHE A 34 1.34 4.52 3.76
N ARG A 35 0.57 3.42 3.78
CA ARG A 35 0.04 2.79 2.58
C ARG A 35 -1.25 3.51 2.19
N VAL A 36 -1.15 4.43 1.23
CA VAL A 36 -2.26 5.25 0.75
C VAL A 36 -2.90 4.56 -0.45
N PHE A 37 -4.21 4.36 -0.40
CA PHE A 37 -4.98 3.74 -1.48
C PHE A 37 -6.28 4.50 -1.74
N ASP A 38 -6.79 4.35 -2.97
CA ASP A 38 -8.14 4.72 -3.37
C ASP A 38 -8.90 3.45 -3.80
N ALA A 39 -10.21 3.41 -3.54
CA ALA A 39 -11.03 2.23 -3.82
C ALA A 39 -11.24 1.99 -5.32
N MET A 40 -11.17 3.05 -6.13
CA MET A 40 -11.35 3.03 -7.58
C MET A 40 -10.04 3.23 -8.34
N ASN A 41 -8.90 3.22 -7.64
CA ASN A 41 -7.57 3.50 -8.19
C ASN A 41 -7.45 4.87 -8.86
N ASP A 42 -8.11 5.91 -8.33
CA ASP A 42 -7.94 7.28 -8.80
C ASP A 42 -6.75 7.98 -8.09
N PRO A 43 -5.64 8.29 -8.77
CA PRO A 43 -4.50 8.97 -8.15
C PRO A 43 -4.81 10.35 -7.61
N ARG A 44 -5.82 11.03 -8.15
CA ARG A 44 -6.23 12.37 -7.69
C ARG A 44 -6.71 12.32 -6.24
N ASN A 45 -7.39 11.24 -5.86
CA ASN A 45 -7.86 11.01 -4.48
C ASN A 45 -6.73 10.61 -3.51
N MET A 46 -5.56 10.21 -4.03
CA MET A 46 -4.40 9.84 -3.23
C MET A 46 -3.40 10.98 -3.08
N LYS A 47 -3.38 11.93 -4.02
CA LYS A 47 -2.37 12.98 -4.15
C LYS A 47 -2.18 13.80 -2.86
N ALA A 48 -3.26 14.36 -2.30
CA ALA A 48 -3.18 15.19 -1.09
C ALA A 48 -2.57 14.42 0.10
N ALA A 49 -3.02 13.18 0.32
CA ALA A 49 -2.50 12.34 1.39
C ALA A 49 -1.03 11.93 1.15
N LEU A 50 -0.66 11.55 -0.07
CA LEU A 50 0.73 11.19 -0.41
C LEU A 50 1.68 12.39 -0.22
N GLN A 51 1.27 13.58 -0.67
CA GLN A 51 2.06 14.81 -0.49
C GLN A 51 2.21 15.19 0.98
N ALA A 52 1.14 15.10 1.77
CA ALA A 52 1.18 15.36 3.21
C ALA A 52 2.10 14.37 3.96
N VAL A 53 2.10 13.09 3.57
CA VAL A 53 2.98 12.09 4.20
C VAL A 53 4.45 12.46 3.96
N ARG A 54 4.79 12.81 2.73
CA ARG A 54 6.16 13.21 2.37
C ARG A 54 6.58 14.52 2.99
N SER A 55 5.71 15.53 3.02
CA SER A 55 6.03 16.84 3.60
C SER A 55 6.33 16.75 5.10
N HIS A 56 5.76 15.76 5.78
CA HIS A 56 6.02 15.47 7.18
C HIS A 56 7.12 14.43 7.43
N GLY A 57 7.85 14.01 6.39
CA GLY A 57 9.05 13.16 6.51
C GLY A 57 8.77 11.68 6.77
N ALA A 58 7.53 11.22 6.56
CA ALA A 58 7.17 9.81 6.64
C ALA A 58 7.23 9.14 5.25
N HIS A 59 7.28 7.81 5.23
CA HIS A 59 7.33 7.01 4.02
C HIS A 59 5.94 6.94 3.36
N ALA A 60 5.82 7.52 2.17
CA ALA A 60 4.61 7.49 1.34
C ALA A 60 4.62 6.29 0.40
N GLN A 61 3.73 5.32 0.65
CA GLN A 61 3.54 4.15 -0.20
C GLN A 61 2.24 4.29 -1.00
N GLY A 62 2.36 4.48 -2.32
CA GLY A 62 1.23 4.45 -3.24
C GLY A 62 0.71 3.03 -3.45
N THR A 63 -0.59 2.86 -3.70
CA THR A 63 -1.20 1.52 -3.74
C THR A 63 -2.02 1.28 -5.00
N LEU A 64 -1.81 0.12 -5.61
CA LEU A 64 -2.64 -0.45 -6.66
C LEU A 64 -3.66 -1.40 -6.00
N SER A 65 -4.92 -1.00 -5.92
CA SER A 65 -6.01 -1.86 -5.44
C SER A 65 -6.36 -2.88 -6.53
N TYR A 66 -5.78 -4.07 -6.45
CA TYR A 66 -5.85 -5.07 -7.52
C TYR A 66 -7.26 -5.63 -7.71
N THR A 67 -7.67 -5.77 -8.96
CA THR A 67 -8.93 -6.39 -9.36
C THR A 67 -8.84 -6.93 -10.79
N THR A 68 -9.88 -7.64 -11.25
CA THR A 68 -9.97 -8.17 -12.62
C THR A 68 -11.26 -7.69 -13.29
N SER A 69 -11.13 -7.11 -14.47
CA SER A 69 -12.24 -6.78 -15.38
C SER A 69 -11.66 -6.49 -16.77
N PRO A 70 -12.49 -6.34 -17.82
CA PRO A 70 -12.01 -5.94 -19.14
C PRO A 70 -11.23 -4.62 -19.17
N ALA A 71 -11.44 -3.74 -18.18
CA ALA A 71 -10.72 -2.48 -18.03
C ALA A 71 -9.38 -2.61 -17.28
N HIS A 72 -9.13 -3.71 -16.54
CA HIS A 72 -7.92 -3.91 -15.75
C HIS A 72 -6.94 -4.81 -16.48
N THR A 73 -6.22 -4.22 -17.44
CA THR A 73 -5.16 -4.88 -18.20
C THR A 73 -3.79 -4.65 -17.56
N LEU A 74 -2.79 -5.42 -17.97
CA LEU A 74 -1.40 -5.19 -17.58
C LEU A 74 -0.96 -3.75 -17.86
N GLN A 75 -1.29 -3.20 -19.04
CA GLN A 75 -0.91 -1.83 -19.39
C GLN A 75 -1.55 -0.81 -18.44
N THR A 76 -2.83 -0.96 -18.10
CA THR A 76 -3.50 -0.05 -17.15
C THR A 76 -2.87 -0.06 -15.76
N TRP A 77 -2.35 -1.20 -15.29
CA TRP A 77 -1.62 -1.26 -14.02
C TRP A 77 -0.26 -0.55 -14.10
N LEU A 78 0.40 -0.59 -15.26
CA LEU A 78 1.69 0.04 -15.48
C LEU A 78 1.54 1.57 -15.62
N ASP A 79 0.51 2.03 -16.34
CA ASP A 79 0.16 3.45 -16.44
C ASP A 79 -0.19 4.03 -15.05
N LEU A 80 -0.97 3.29 -14.26
CA LEU A 80 -1.28 3.70 -12.89
C LEU A 80 -0.04 3.72 -11.99
N THR A 81 0.89 2.78 -12.18
CA THR A 81 2.16 2.76 -11.47
C THR A 81 2.97 4.02 -11.79
N GLU A 82 3.05 4.40 -13.06
CA GLU A 82 3.73 5.61 -13.52
C GLU A 82 3.11 6.87 -12.90
N GLN A 83 1.77 7.02 -12.96
CA GLN A 83 1.06 8.17 -12.36
C GLN A 83 1.31 8.30 -10.84
N LEU A 84 1.39 7.18 -10.12
CA LEU A 84 1.74 7.19 -8.70
C LEU A 84 3.21 7.60 -8.47
N LEU A 85 4.12 7.14 -9.31
CA LEU A 85 5.54 7.53 -9.25
C LEU A 85 5.74 9.02 -9.53
N GLU A 86 4.98 9.60 -10.48
CA GLU A 86 4.99 11.04 -10.76
C GLU A 86 4.54 11.89 -9.56
N THR A 87 3.72 11.33 -8.67
CA THR A 87 3.34 11.98 -7.40
C THR A 87 4.50 11.96 -6.38
N GLY A 88 5.55 11.18 -6.65
CA GLY A 88 6.79 11.11 -5.90
C GLY A 88 6.77 10.13 -4.74
N VAL A 89 6.01 9.04 -4.82
CA VAL A 89 5.95 8.03 -3.74
C VAL A 89 7.29 7.32 -3.50
N ASP A 90 7.54 6.90 -2.26
CA ASP A 90 8.78 6.23 -1.85
C ASP A 90 8.77 4.71 -2.14
N SER A 91 7.57 4.13 -2.27
CA SER A 91 7.37 2.75 -2.73
C SER A 91 5.95 2.53 -3.27
N ILE A 92 5.74 1.41 -3.95
CA ILE A 92 4.43 0.98 -4.46
C ILE A 92 4.00 -0.31 -3.74
N ALA A 93 2.71 -0.43 -3.44
CA ALA A 93 2.09 -1.65 -2.98
C ALA A 93 1.05 -2.17 -3.99
N ILE A 94 1.11 -3.45 -4.34
CA ILE A 94 0.02 -4.17 -4.97
C ILE A 94 -0.84 -4.73 -3.84
N LYS A 95 -2.12 -4.32 -3.80
CA LYS A 95 -3.07 -4.70 -2.76
C LYS A 95 -4.19 -5.55 -3.35
N ASP A 96 -4.08 -6.86 -3.19
CA ASP A 96 -5.14 -7.81 -3.47
C ASP A 96 -6.00 -8.02 -2.21
N MET A 97 -7.04 -7.19 -2.07
CA MET A 97 -7.97 -7.23 -0.94
C MET A 97 -8.98 -8.39 -1.03
N SER A 98 -9.22 -8.92 -2.22
CA SER A 98 -10.21 -9.98 -2.45
C SER A 98 -9.57 -11.37 -2.44
N GLY A 99 -8.25 -11.46 -2.61
CA GLY A 99 -7.53 -12.73 -2.72
C GLY A 99 -7.66 -13.35 -4.11
N ILE A 100 -7.82 -12.54 -5.16
CA ILE A 100 -8.06 -13.01 -6.53
C ILE A 100 -6.83 -12.94 -7.44
N LEU A 101 -5.70 -12.43 -6.94
CA LEU A 101 -4.46 -12.38 -7.69
C LEU A 101 -3.90 -13.79 -7.88
N THR A 102 -3.91 -14.27 -9.12
CA THR A 102 -3.37 -15.59 -9.45
C THR A 102 -1.84 -15.57 -9.41
N PRO A 103 -1.18 -16.72 -9.20
CA PRO A 103 0.28 -16.77 -9.14
C PRO A 103 0.97 -16.29 -10.42
N MET A 104 0.41 -16.60 -11.59
CA MET A 104 0.97 -16.16 -12.87
C MET A 104 0.75 -14.66 -13.12
N ALA A 105 -0.42 -14.13 -12.75
CA ALA A 105 -0.65 -12.68 -12.82
C ALA A 105 0.28 -11.91 -11.87
N ALA A 106 0.54 -12.43 -10.67
CA ALA A 106 1.51 -11.86 -9.74
C ALA A 106 2.93 -11.85 -10.34
N TYR A 107 3.36 -12.95 -10.94
CA TYR A 107 4.67 -13.05 -11.60
C TYR A 107 4.81 -12.01 -12.72
N GLU A 108 3.82 -11.94 -13.60
CA GLU A 108 3.83 -11.06 -14.77
C GLU A 108 3.84 -9.58 -14.35
N LEU A 109 2.89 -9.18 -13.50
CA LEU A 109 2.76 -7.80 -13.05
C LEU A 109 4.02 -7.31 -12.31
N VAL A 110 4.54 -8.11 -11.39
CA VAL A 110 5.77 -7.77 -10.65
C VAL A 110 6.98 -7.69 -11.58
N SER A 111 7.10 -8.63 -12.52
CA SER A 111 8.19 -8.62 -13.51
C SER A 111 8.16 -7.36 -14.36
N GLU A 112 7.00 -6.97 -14.88
CA GLU A 112 6.87 -5.80 -15.75
C GLU A 112 7.08 -4.48 -15.02
N ILE A 113 6.56 -4.35 -13.79
CA ILE A 113 6.84 -3.17 -12.95
C ILE A 113 8.35 -3.05 -12.69
N LYS A 114 9.02 -4.13 -12.27
CA LYS A 114 10.47 -4.13 -11.96
C LYS A 114 11.34 -3.93 -13.21
N LYS A 115 10.85 -4.25 -14.41
CA LYS A 115 11.54 -3.96 -15.68
C LYS A 115 11.46 -2.48 -16.04
N ARG A 116 10.31 -1.84 -15.84
CA ARG A 116 10.08 -0.45 -16.28
C ARG A 116 10.49 0.59 -15.24
N PHE A 117 10.33 0.29 -13.95
CA PHE A 117 10.48 1.25 -12.87
C PHE A 117 11.49 0.80 -11.81
N GLU A 118 12.35 1.73 -11.38
CA GLU A 118 13.23 1.54 -10.23
C GLU A 118 12.50 1.93 -8.94
N VAL A 119 11.65 1.04 -8.46
CA VAL A 119 10.83 1.26 -7.26
C VAL A 119 10.86 0.08 -6.31
N ARG A 120 10.77 0.36 -5.01
CA ARG A 120 10.48 -0.65 -3.98
C ARG A 120 9.03 -1.11 -4.13
N LEU A 121 8.82 -2.42 -4.22
CA LEU A 121 7.50 -2.99 -4.47
C LEU A 121 7.09 -3.90 -3.31
N HIS A 122 5.87 -3.69 -2.82
CA HIS A 122 5.27 -4.49 -1.77
C HIS A 122 4.08 -5.27 -2.32
N LEU A 123 3.93 -6.53 -1.93
CA LEU A 123 2.74 -7.31 -2.26
C LEU A 123 1.95 -7.65 -0.99
N HIS A 124 0.67 -7.30 -1.02
CA HIS A 124 -0.33 -7.64 -0.01
C HIS A 124 -1.40 -8.53 -0.66
N CYS A 125 -1.61 -9.74 -0.12
CA CYS A 125 -2.63 -10.66 -0.60
C CYS A 125 -3.49 -11.18 0.56
N HIS A 126 -4.77 -11.42 0.29
CA HIS A 126 -5.64 -12.20 1.17
C HIS A 126 -5.68 -13.67 0.72
N ALA A 127 -5.73 -14.61 1.67
CA ALA A 127 -5.78 -16.05 1.40
C ALA A 127 -7.20 -16.59 1.16
N THR A 128 -8.16 -15.74 0.81
CA THR A 128 -9.58 -16.11 0.64
C THR A 128 -9.79 -17.28 -0.34
N THR A 129 -9.00 -17.33 -1.41
CA THR A 129 -9.06 -18.36 -2.44
C THR A 129 -7.99 -19.46 -2.28
N GLY A 130 -7.13 -19.36 -1.26
CA GLY A 130 -5.98 -20.25 -1.06
C GLY A 130 -4.79 -20.02 -2.02
N MET A 131 -4.82 -18.98 -2.85
CA MET A 131 -3.74 -18.69 -3.81
C MET A 131 -2.63 -17.76 -3.26
N ALA A 132 -2.80 -17.17 -2.09
CA ALA A 132 -1.93 -16.10 -1.59
C ALA A 132 -0.46 -16.52 -1.47
N GLU A 133 -0.18 -17.69 -0.92
CA GLU A 133 1.18 -18.21 -0.74
C GLU A 133 1.88 -18.43 -2.08
N MET A 134 1.16 -18.99 -3.05
CA MET A 134 1.68 -19.21 -4.41
C MET A 134 1.90 -17.87 -5.14
N ALA A 135 0.99 -16.91 -4.98
CA ALA A 135 1.15 -15.57 -5.52
C ALA A 135 2.35 -14.83 -4.93
N LEU A 136 2.54 -14.90 -3.62
CA LEU A 136 3.71 -14.35 -2.94
C LEU A 136 5.01 -15.01 -3.43
N LEU A 137 5.05 -16.34 -3.54
CA LEU A 137 6.22 -17.07 -4.05
C LEU A 137 6.58 -16.62 -5.46
N LYS A 138 5.58 -16.54 -6.35
CA LYS A 138 5.79 -16.10 -7.73
C LYS A 138 6.21 -14.63 -7.85
N ALA A 139 5.69 -13.76 -7.00
CA ALA A 139 6.15 -12.39 -6.93
C ALA A 139 7.61 -12.27 -6.46
N ILE A 140 8.03 -13.07 -5.48
CA ILE A 140 9.44 -13.14 -5.04
C ILE A 140 10.34 -13.61 -6.19
N GLU A 141 9.95 -14.67 -6.91
CA GLU A 141 10.69 -15.16 -8.08
C GLU A 141 10.86 -14.07 -9.16
N ALA A 142 9.80 -13.31 -9.44
CA ALA A 142 9.83 -12.18 -10.37
C ALA A 142 10.76 -11.05 -9.89
N GLY A 143 10.72 -10.71 -8.60
CA GLY A 143 11.49 -9.61 -8.00
C GLY A 143 12.99 -9.83 -7.98
N ARG A 144 13.47 -11.08 -7.94
CA ARG A 144 14.91 -11.42 -7.91
C ARG A 144 15.64 -11.17 -9.23
N ARG A 145 14.93 -10.86 -10.32
CA ARG A 145 15.50 -10.82 -11.67
C ARG A 145 16.32 -9.55 -12.00
N ARG A 146 16.37 -8.55 -11.12
CA ARG A 146 17.19 -7.34 -11.29
C ARG A 146 18.18 -7.15 -10.13
N ARG A 147 19.49 -7.15 -10.41
CA ARG A 147 20.54 -6.72 -9.46
C ARG A 147 20.55 -5.17 -9.44
N GLY A 148 19.99 -4.57 -8.40
CA GLY A 148 19.94 -3.12 -8.19
C GLY A 148 18.98 -2.78 -7.04
N HIS A 149 19.41 -1.90 -6.14
CA HIS A 149 18.80 -1.64 -4.82
C HIS A 149 17.31 -1.26 -4.88
N GLY A 150 16.43 -2.23 -4.69
CA GLY A 150 14.99 -2.03 -4.54
C GLY A 150 14.37 -3.28 -3.95
N ASP A 151 14.44 -3.40 -2.63
CA ASP A 151 13.96 -4.56 -1.89
C ASP A 151 12.48 -4.82 -2.16
N PHE A 152 12.16 -6.09 -2.42
CA PHE A 152 10.79 -6.58 -2.49
C PHE A 152 10.38 -7.06 -1.09
N LEU A 153 9.41 -6.39 -0.48
CA LEU A 153 8.91 -6.71 0.86
C LEU A 153 7.51 -7.33 0.76
N HIS A 154 7.23 -8.37 1.55
CA HIS A 154 5.93 -9.03 1.57
C HIS A 154 5.32 -9.00 2.97
N GLU A 155 4.01 -8.81 3.08
CA GLU A 155 3.28 -8.85 4.36
C GLU A 155 2.12 -9.85 4.26
N ARG A 156 2.00 -10.70 5.29
CA ARG A 156 0.84 -11.58 5.50
C ARG A 156 -0.06 -10.97 6.57
N HIS A 157 -1.36 -10.86 6.31
CA HIS A 157 -2.34 -10.53 7.34
C HIS A 157 -3.03 -11.82 7.81
N LEU A 158 -2.46 -12.47 8.83
CA LEU A 158 -3.18 -13.44 9.64
C LEU A 158 -4.00 -12.64 10.66
N ARG A 159 -5.33 -12.79 10.69
CA ARG A 159 -6.10 -12.41 11.88
C ARG A 159 -5.59 -13.29 13.03
N PRO A 160 -5.05 -12.74 14.13
CA PRO A 160 -4.78 -13.57 15.30
C PRO A 160 -6.12 -14.09 15.85
N PRO A 161 -6.24 -15.39 16.19
CA PRO A 161 -7.41 -15.88 16.89
C PRO A 161 -7.35 -15.35 18.33
N GLY A 162 -8.27 -14.44 18.65
CA GLY A 162 -8.67 -14.09 20.01
C GLY A 162 -7.57 -13.63 20.98
N HIS A 163 -7.42 -12.33 21.16
CA HIS A 163 -7.02 -11.80 22.47
C HIS A 163 -8.00 -10.72 22.93
N ARG A 164 -8.59 -11.01 24.10
CA ARG A 164 -9.58 -10.21 24.80
C ARG A 164 -8.97 -8.88 25.27
N SER A 165 -9.81 -7.86 25.31
CA SER A 165 -9.60 -6.58 25.97
C SER A 165 -9.18 -6.73 27.44
N ALA A 166 -8.04 -6.12 27.81
CA ALA A 166 -7.70 -5.57 29.13
C ALA A 166 -6.24 -5.03 29.01
N GLY A 167 -5.84 -3.87 29.49
CA GLY A 167 -6.50 -2.82 30.23
C GLY A 167 -5.57 -1.60 30.27
N CYS A 168 -6.18 -0.43 30.35
CA CYS A 168 -5.54 0.84 30.62
C CYS A 168 -4.75 0.76 31.95
N HIS A 169 -3.45 1.04 31.92
CA HIS A 169 -2.69 1.41 33.12
C HIS A 169 -1.82 2.63 32.86
N ALA A 170 -2.44 3.78 33.12
CA ALA A 170 -1.74 5.01 33.42
C ALA A 170 -1.08 4.93 34.81
N ARG A 171 0.21 5.27 34.90
CA ARG A 171 0.88 5.84 36.09
C ARG A 171 1.88 6.87 35.56
N ARG A 172 1.54 8.16 35.47
CA ARG A 172 1.70 9.23 36.48
C ARG A 172 3.01 9.16 37.29
N HIS A 173 3.90 10.11 36.97
CA HIS A 173 4.91 10.83 37.76
C HIS A 173 5.60 10.16 38.96
N LYS A 174 6.94 10.29 39.00
CA LYS A 174 7.66 11.08 40.01
C LYS A 174 9.14 11.29 39.64
N ILE A 175 9.55 12.57 39.70
CA ILE A 175 10.89 13.17 39.87
C ILE A 175 11.91 12.91 38.75
#